data_AF-A0A8T2IF73-F1
#
_entry.id   AF-A0A8T2IF73-F1
#
_cell.length_a   1.000
_cell.length_b   1.000
_cell.length_c   1.000
_cell.angle_alpha   90.00
_cell.angle_beta   90.00
_cell.angle_gamma   90.00
#
_symmetry.space_group_name_H-M   'P 1'
#
loop_
_entity.id
_entity.type
_entity.pdbx_description
1 polymer ?
#
loop_
_entity_poly.entity_id
_entity_poly.type
_entity_poly.pdbx_seq_one_letter_code
_entity_poly.pdbx_strand_id
1 'polypeptide(L)'
;MEVIEHAPLYDTNFVRNGRAITVLWASCTMFLGILEIVVLLEPTWILGGGGKSHFGLYQVCEEFDWGLECHGPPGALNALPPFQTVAGFMVTALLLVLLSLTCVGLLWFCHSGTIFKLCAWLQLTAAFCQALACLLFPRGWDCPTIRPLCDFRSDRYQLGGCSVHWGFILAVLGTLDAVVLSVLGFTLGRRQDALHPSDMKPSKKGKKGNVHLWSESHSLHSPSLWNIQS
;
A
#
# COMPACT_ATOMS: atom_id res chain seq x y z
N MET A 1 22.94 -23.51 -30.92
CA MET A 1 23.40 -22.70 -29.78
C MET A 1 22.83 -21.30 -29.96
N GLU A 2 21.54 -21.13 -29.63
CA GLU A 2 20.79 -19.86 -29.74
C GLU A 2 20.67 -19.23 -28.36
N VAL A 3 21.75 -18.64 -27.85
CA VAL A 3 21.76 -18.10 -26.47
C VAL A 3 21.94 -16.57 -26.44
N ILE A 4 22.09 -15.88 -27.59
CA ILE A 4 22.55 -14.48 -27.58
C ILE A 4 21.46 -13.45 -27.97
N GLU A 5 20.38 -13.84 -28.64
CA GLU A 5 19.34 -12.86 -29.07
C GLU A 5 18.25 -12.61 -28.00
N HIS A 6 18.09 -13.51 -27.03
CA HIS A 6 17.03 -13.40 -26.02
C HIS A 6 17.36 -12.46 -24.85
N ALA A 7 18.63 -12.23 -24.51
CA ALA A 7 18.99 -11.41 -23.35
C ALA A 7 18.65 -9.90 -23.52
N PRO A 8 19.06 -9.20 -24.60
CA PRO A 8 18.79 -7.76 -24.72
C PRO A 8 17.31 -7.44 -24.99
N LEU A 9 16.58 -8.33 -25.67
CA LEU A 9 15.15 -8.17 -25.91
C LEU A 9 14.33 -8.43 -24.63
N TYR A 10 14.75 -9.37 -23.78
CA TYR A 10 14.08 -9.66 -22.51
C TYR A 10 14.22 -8.50 -21.52
N ASP A 11 15.43 -7.92 -21.41
CA ASP A 11 15.68 -6.79 -20.49
C ASP A 11 14.86 -5.54 -20.86
N THR A 12 14.77 -5.21 -22.15
CA THR A 12 13.99 -4.05 -22.61
C THR A 12 12.47 -4.21 -22.39
N ASN A 13 11.92 -5.40 -22.66
CA ASN A 13 10.52 -5.69 -22.37
C ASN A 13 10.23 -5.74 -20.87
N PHE A 14 11.15 -6.28 -20.07
CA PHE A 14 11.03 -6.34 -18.61
C PHE A 14 11.00 -4.93 -17.99
N VAL A 15 11.90 -4.04 -18.41
CA VAL A 15 11.95 -2.65 -17.94
C VAL A 15 10.70 -1.86 -18.37
N ARG A 16 10.24 -2.01 -19.62
CA ARG A 16 9.01 -1.35 -20.10
C ARG A 16 7.77 -1.83 -19.33
N ASN A 17 7.66 -3.13 -19.09
CA ASN A 17 6.56 -3.71 -18.31
C ASN A 17 6.62 -3.27 -16.84
N GLY A 18 7.82 -3.16 -16.26
CA GLY A 18 8.00 -2.62 -14.91
C GLY A 18 7.51 -1.18 -14.78
N ARG A 19 7.89 -0.30 -15.70
CA ARG A 19 7.44 1.10 -15.72
C ARG A 19 5.92 1.21 -15.89
N ALA A 20 5.32 0.39 -16.75
CA ALA A 20 3.87 0.36 -16.92
C ALA A 20 3.13 0.00 -15.63
N ILE A 21 3.62 -1.00 -14.88
CA ILE A 21 3.02 -1.40 -13.60
C ILE A 21 3.21 -0.31 -12.54
N THR A 22 4.35 0.38 -12.50
CA THR A 22 4.55 1.52 -11.60
C THR A 22 3.58 2.68 -11.90
N VAL A 23 3.34 2.98 -13.17
CA VAL A 23 2.37 4.02 -13.58
C VAL A 23 0.95 3.60 -13.21
N LEU A 24 0.58 2.34 -13.46
CA LEU A 24 -0.72 1.79 -13.06
C LEU A 24 -0.91 1.91 -11.55
N TRP A 25 0.08 1.46 -10.77
CA TRP A 25 0.07 1.56 -9.31
C TRP A 25 -0.14 3.01 -8.85
N ALA A 26 0.66 3.95 -9.36
CA ALA A 26 0.55 5.36 -8.98
C ALA A 26 -0.81 5.96 -9.34
N SER A 27 -1.36 5.61 -10.51
CA SER A 27 -2.69 6.06 -10.92
C SER A 27 -3.79 5.52 -10.02
N CYS A 28 -3.77 4.22 -9.68
CA CYS A 28 -4.72 3.60 -8.77
C CYS A 28 -4.60 4.16 -7.35
N THR A 29 -3.38 4.42 -6.86
CA THR A 29 -3.13 5.07 -5.56
C THR A 29 -3.69 6.50 -5.52
N MET A 30 -3.58 7.25 -6.62
CA MET A 30 -4.19 8.58 -6.74
C MET A 30 -5.71 8.51 -6.63
N PHE A 31 -6.35 7.60 -7.37
CA PHE A 31 -7.81 7.42 -7.29
C PHE A 31 -8.25 6.97 -5.89
N LEU A 32 -7.49 6.08 -5.24
CA LEU A 32 -7.75 5.69 -3.85
C LEU A 32 -7.71 6.89 -2.90
N GLY A 33 -6.71 7.78 -3.03
CA GLY A 33 -6.65 8.99 -2.22
C GLY A 33 -7.85 9.91 -2.42
N ILE A 34 -8.36 10.03 -3.65
CA ILE A 34 -9.60 10.78 -3.93
C ILE A 34 -10.80 10.10 -3.27
N LEU A 35 -10.93 8.77 -3.40
CA LEU A 35 -12.02 8.01 -2.77
C LEU A 35 -12.00 8.17 -1.24
N GLU A 36 -10.82 8.15 -0.61
CA GLU A 36 -10.70 8.36 0.84
C GLU A 36 -11.12 9.76 1.27
N ILE A 37 -10.78 10.79 0.49
CA ILE A 37 -11.27 12.15 0.73
C ILE A 37 -12.79 12.19 0.60
N VAL A 38 -13.37 11.59 -0.43
CA VAL A 38 -14.82 11.52 -0.61
C VAL A 38 -15.48 10.83 0.59
N VAL A 39 -14.98 9.68 1.00
CA VAL A 39 -15.49 8.92 2.17
C VAL A 39 -15.43 9.74 3.46
N LEU A 40 -14.38 10.54 3.67
CA LEU A 40 -14.28 11.46 4.82
C LEU A 40 -15.28 12.61 4.75
N LEU A 41 -15.55 13.13 3.55
CA LEU A 41 -16.47 14.25 3.34
C LEU A 41 -17.93 13.81 3.25
N GLU A 42 -18.21 12.54 2.98
CA GLU A 42 -19.56 12.06 2.71
C GLU A 42 -20.43 12.14 3.99
N PRO A 43 -21.54 12.91 3.96
CA PRO A 43 -22.37 13.12 5.15
C PRO A 43 -23.31 11.95 5.44
N THR A 44 -23.28 10.89 4.61
CA THR A 44 -24.22 9.76 4.66
C THR A 44 -23.50 8.42 4.68
N TRP A 45 -23.05 8.00 5.85
CA TRP A 45 -22.54 6.66 6.08
C TRP A 45 -23.66 5.69 6.47
N ILE A 46 -24.61 6.18 7.28
CA ILE A 46 -25.78 5.44 7.74
C ILE A 46 -27.02 6.30 7.55
N LEU A 47 -28.12 5.65 7.17
CA LEU A 47 -29.45 6.22 7.16
C LEU A 47 -30.21 5.77 8.41
N GLY A 48 -30.80 6.73 9.12
CA GLY A 48 -31.63 6.54 10.31
C GLY A 48 -32.99 5.91 10.03
N GLY A 49 -33.64 5.47 11.10
CA GLY A 49 -34.97 4.85 11.06
C GLY A 49 -35.99 5.71 10.30
N GLY A 50 -36.61 5.13 9.27
CA GLY A 50 -37.62 5.83 8.46
C GLY A 50 -37.06 6.83 7.44
N GLY A 51 -35.75 6.89 7.23
CA GLY A 51 -35.11 7.71 6.19
C GLY A 51 -35.01 9.20 6.51
N LYS A 52 -35.37 9.62 7.72
CA LYS A 52 -35.43 11.02 8.17
C LYS A 52 -34.17 11.49 8.92
N SER A 53 -33.18 10.63 9.13
CA SER A 53 -31.94 11.02 9.80
C SER A 53 -30.73 10.51 9.01
N HIS A 54 -29.70 11.35 8.90
CA HIS A 54 -28.48 11.05 8.17
C HIS A 54 -27.28 11.18 9.12
N PHE A 55 -26.44 10.16 9.14
CA PHE A 55 -25.22 10.14 9.95
C PHE A 55 -23.98 10.27 9.08
N GLY A 56 -23.24 11.35 9.27
CA GLY A 56 -21.87 11.51 8.78
C GLY A 56 -20.86 11.24 9.89
N LEU A 57 -19.58 11.22 9.52
CA LEU A 57 -18.48 11.00 10.46
C LEU A 57 -18.24 12.19 11.40
N TYR A 58 -18.59 13.40 10.94
CA TYR A 58 -18.35 14.67 11.63
C TYR A 58 -19.64 15.39 12.09
N GLN A 59 -20.80 15.03 11.53
CA GLN A 59 -22.07 15.70 11.77
C GLN A 59 -23.21 14.70 11.70
N VAL A 60 -24.21 14.89 12.54
CA VAL A 60 -25.46 14.12 12.53
C VAL A 60 -26.58 15.09 12.18
N CYS A 61 -27.38 14.74 11.17
CA CYS A 61 -28.51 15.56 10.74
C CYS A 61 -29.82 14.78 10.91
N GLU A 62 -30.82 15.43 11.48
CA GLU A 62 -32.16 14.89 11.67
C GLU A 62 -33.18 15.83 11.00
N GLU A 63 -34.07 15.24 10.21
CA GLU A 63 -35.14 15.94 9.52
C GLU A 63 -36.37 15.99 10.43
N PHE A 64 -36.64 17.17 10.99
CA PHE A 64 -37.85 17.47 11.75
C PHE A 64 -38.94 18.04 10.84
N ASP A 65 -40.19 18.05 11.32
CA ASP A 65 -41.34 18.59 10.57
C ASP A 65 -41.18 20.09 10.20
N TRP A 66 -40.27 20.82 10.87
CA TRP A 66 -39.96 22.24 10.62
C TRP A 66 -38.62 22.49 9.91
N GLY A 67 -37.86 21.45 9.55
CA GLY A 67 -36.60 21.58 8.81
C GLY A 67 -35.51 20.59 9.24
N LEU A 68 -34.39 20.62 8.52
CA LEU A 68 -33.20 19.80 8.80
C LEU A 68 -32.38 20.46 9.91
N GLU A 69 -32.25 19.79 11.05
CA GLU A 69 -31.40 20.24 12.15
C GLU A 69 -30.16 19.35 12.24
N CYS A 70 -28.98 19.97 12.20
CA CYS A 70 -27.72 19.24 12.24
C CYS A 70 -26.92 19.58 13.49
N HIS A 71 -26.53 18.55 14.22
CA HIS A 71 -25.73 18.63 15.44
C HIS A 71 -24.30 18.18 15.13
N GLY A 72 -23.33 19.05 15.44
CA GLY A 72 -21.90 18.79 15.29
C GLY A 72 -21.08 19.61 16.29
N PRO A 73 -19.89 19.14 16.69
CA PRO A 73 -19.02 19.90 17.57
C PRO A 73 -18.57 21.22 16.91
N PRO A 74 -18.37 22.30 17.67
CA PRO A 74 -18.14 23.66 17.13
C PRO A 74 -16.75 23.89 16.50
N GLY A 75 -16.03 22.82 16.10
CA GLY A 75 -14.76 22.90 15.40
C GLY A 75 -14.81 22.13 14.09
N ALA A 76 -14.41 22.76 12.98
CA ALA A 76 -14.54 22.26 11.62
C ALA A 76 -13.86 20.90 11.31
N LEU A 77 -13.12 20.32 12.27
CA LEU A 77 -12.45 19.01 12.13
C LEU A 77 -12.57 18.10 13.37
N ASN A 78 -13.39 18.44 14.36
CA ASN A 78 -13.59 17.55 15.50
C ASN A 78 -14.63 16.49 15.12
N ALA A 79 -14.19 15.25 14.96
CA ALA A 79 -15.11 14.12 14.83
C ALA A 79 -15.92 13.92 16.11
N LEU A 80 -17.14 13.37 15.99
CA LEU A 80 -17.98 13.05 17.15
C LEU A 80 -17.19 12.14 18.12
N PRO A 81 -17.30 12.31 19.45
CA PRO A 81 -16.61 11.49 20.45
C PRO A 81 -16.65 9.97 20.20
N PRO A 82 -17.79 9.36 19.81
CA PRO A 82 -17.85 7.94 19.47
C PRO A 82 -17.08 7.54 18.20
N PHE A 83 -16.93 8.47 17.24
CA PHE A 83 -16.32 8.22 15.93
C PHE A 83 -14.92 8.83 15.77
N GLN A 84 -14.40 9.50 16.80
CA GLN A 84 -13.09 10.16 16.76
C GLN A 84 -11.97 9.19 16.44
N THR A 85 -11.99 7.98 17.00
CA THR A 85 -11.00 6.95 16.70
C THR A 85 -11.09 6.46 15.26
N VAL A 86 -12.32 6.27 14.73
CA VAL A 86 -12.55 5.85 13.34
C VAL A 86 -12.06 6.92 12.37
N ALA A 87 -12.43 8.18 12.59
CA ALA A 87 -11.97 9.32 11.81
C ALA A 87 -10.45 9.47 11.88
N GLY A 88 -9.84 9.29 13.05
CA GLY A 88 -8.39 9.30 13.21
C GLY A 88 -7.69 8.23 12.37
N PHE A 89 -8.21 7.00 12.34
CA PHE A 89 -7.65 5.94 11.51
C PHE A 89 -7.82 6.21 10.00
N MET A 90 -8.97 6.72 9.57
CA MET A 90 -9.22 7.09 8.16
C MET A 90 -8.31 8.24 7.71
N VAL A 91 -8.14 9.29 8.53
CA VAL A 91 -7.23 10.40 8.23
C VAL A 91 -5.77 9.93 8.23
N THR A 92 -5.38 9.07 9.16
CA THR A 92 -4.03 8.50 9.18
C THR A 92 -3.75 7.68 7.91
N ALA A 93 -4.72 6.88 7.47
CA ALA A 93 -4.61 6.13 6.20
C ALA A 93 -4.43 7.08 5.01
N LEU A 94 -5.23 8.14 4.91
CA LEU A 94 -5.11 9.14 3.85
C LEU A 94 -3.72 9.77 3.82
N LEU A 95 -3.17 10.15 4.97
CA LEU A 95 -1.83 10.71 5.06
C LEU A 95 -0.76 9.70 4.59
N LEU A 96 -0.89 8.42 4.93
CA LEU A 96 0.01 7.37 4.47
C LEU A 96 -0.08 7.16 2.94
N VAL A 97 -1.28 7.20 2.37
CA VAL A 97 -1.52 7.10 0.92
C VAL A 97 -0.89 8.30 0.20
N LEU A 98 -1.12 9.52 0.68
CA LEU A 98 -0.52 10.73 0.10
C LEU A 98 1.00 10.76 0.23
N LEU A 99 1.54 10.28 1.37
CA LEU A 99 2.97 10.12 1.56
C LEU A 99 3.54 9.13 0.53
N SER A 100 2.87 8.00 0.30
CA SER A 100 3.31 7.01 -0.69
C SER A 100 3.33 7.57 -2.12
N LEU A 101 2.34 8.41 -2.48
CA LEU A 101 2.28 9.10 -3.77
C LEU A 101 3.44 10.10 -3.93
N THR A 102 3.74 10.85 -2.87
CA THR A 102 4.84 11.81 -2.83
C THR A 102 6.20 11.12 -2.94
N CYS A 103 6.39 10.00 -2.24
CA CYS A 103 7.60 9.18 -2.32
C CYS A 103 7.86 8.67 -3.75
N VAL A 104 6.81 8.32 -4.50
CA VAL A 104 6.94 7.94 -5.92
C VAL A 104 7.30 9.13 -6.81
N GLY A 105 6.76 10.33 -6.54
CA GLY A 105 7.18 11.56 -7.24
C GLY A 105 8.66 11.90 -7.00
N LEU A 106 9.18 11.61 -5.81
CA LEU A 106 10.57 11.85 -5.42
C LEU A 106 11.57 10.79 -5.96
N LEU A 107 11.09 9.70 -6.58
CA LEU A 107 11.94 8.70 -7.24
C LEU A 107 12.79 9.27 -8.38
N TRP A 108 12.42 10.45 -8.91
CA TRP A 108 13.24 11.16 -9.89
C TRP A 108 14.59 11.63 -9.31
N PHE A 109 14.72 11.76 -7.99
CA PHE A 109 15.90 12.34 -7.32
C PHE A 109 16.62 11.42 -6.32
N CYS A 110 16.04 10.29 -5.89
CA CYS A 110 16.61 9.42 -4.84
C CYS A 110 16.77 7.94 -5.25
N HIS A 111 17.68 7.24 -4.55
CA HIS A 111 18.05 5.84 -4.79
C HIS A 111 16.83 4.90 -4.79
N SER A 112 16.59 4.23 -5.93
CA SER A 112 15.28 3.66 -6.26
C SER A 112 14.89 2.40 -5.46
N GLY A 113 15.84 1.58 -5.00
CA GLY A 113 15.52 0.26 -4.42
C GLY A 113 14.82 0.28 -3.04
N THR A 114 15.12 1.26 -2.20
CA THR A 114 14.54 1.37 -0.84
C THR A 114 13.16 2.01 -0.84
N ILE A 115 12.89 2.91 -1.78
CA ILE A 115 11.65 3.70 -1.82
C ILE A 115 10.44 2.82 -2.17
N PHE A 116 10.56 1.90 -3.12
CA PHE A 116 9.44 1.01 -3.48
C PHE A 116 9.06 0.07 -2.34
N LYS A 117 10.03 -0.42 -1.57
CA LYS A 117 9.76 -1.21 -0.36
C LYS A 117 9.03 -0.37 0.66
N LEU A 118 9.51 0.85 0.92
CA LEU A 118 8.85 1.78 1.84
C LEU A 118 7.41 2.08 1.42
N CYS A 119 7.16 2.40 0.14
CA CYS A 119 5.81 2.63 -0.38
C CYS A 119 4.89 1.42 -0.19
N ALA A 120 5.39 0.19 -0.42
CA ALA A 120 4.60 -1.02 -0.20
C ALA A 120 4.18 -1.20 1.28
N TRP A 121 5.10 -0.91 2.21
CA TRP A 121 4.81 -0.93 3.66
C TRP A 121 3.87 0.19 4.10
N LEU A 122 4.01 1.39 3.54
CA LEU A 122 3.10 2.50 3.77
C LEU A 122 1.68 2.15 3.31
N GLN A 123 1.54 1.58 2.11
CA GLN A 123 0.25 1.17 1.56
C GLN A 123 -0.39 0.02 2.36
N LEU A 124 0.43 -0.92 2.85
CA LEU A 124 -0.04 -2.00 3.72
C LEU A 124 -0.56 -1.45 5.05
N THR A 125 0.17 -0.49 5.63
CA THR A 125 -0.21 0.14 6.90
C THR A 125 -1.50 0.95 6.74
N ALA A 126 -1.65 1.68 5.62
CA ALA A 126 -2.87 2.40 5.28
C ALA A 126 -4.08 1.44 5.18
N ALA A 127 -3.94 0.34 4.44
CA ALA A 127 -4.99 -0.67 4.30
C ALA A 127 -5.40 -1.27 5.65
N PHE A 128 -4.44 -1.52 6.53
CA PHE A 128 -4.71 -2.01 7.88
C PHE A 128 -5.49 -0.99 8.73
N CYS A 129 -5.11 0.29 8.67
CA CYS A 129 -5.85 1.36 9.36
C CYS A 129 -7.29 1.49 8.84
N GLN A 130 -7.51 1.40 7.52
CA GLN A 130 -8.86 1.44 6.93
C GLN A 130 -9.70 0.23 7.33
N ALA A 131 -9.11 -0.96 7.34
CA ALA A 131 -9.79 -2.17 7.80
C ALA A 131 -10.21 -2.03 9.27
N LEU A 132 -9.34 -1.51 10.13
CA LEU A 132 -9.69 -1.21 11.53
C LEU A 132 -10.81 -0.18 11.62
N ALA A 133 -10.77 0.89 10.83
CA ALA A 133 -11.85 1.87 10.78
C ALA A 133 -13.19 1.24 10.42
N CYS A 134 -13.22 0.38 9.39
CA CYS A 134 -14.42 -0.35 8.97
C CYS A 134 -14.94 -1.33 10.05
N LEU A 135 -14.05 -1.94 10.84
CA LEU A 135 -14.42 -2.85 11.94
C LEU A 135 -14.86 -2.13 13.22
N LEU A 136 -14.29 -0.95 13.49
CA LEU A 136 -14.64 -0.13 14.64
C LEU A 136 -15.93 0.66 14.41
N PHE A 137 -16.25 0.97 13.15
CA PHE A 137 -17.44 1.73 12.80
C PHE A 137 -18.76 1.08 13.30
N PRO A 138 -19.04 -0.22 13.08
CA PRO A 138 -20.20 -0.88 13.66
C PRO A 138 -20.17 -0.98 15.19
N ARG A 139 -18.97 -1.00 15.80
CA ARG A 139 -18.83 -1.01 17.27
C ARG A 139 -19.17 0.33 17.91
N GLY A 140 -18.99 1.44 17.18
CA GLY A 140 -19.32 2.79 17.65
C GLY A 140 -20.83 3.05 17.81
N TRP A 141 -21.69 2.18 17.27
CA TRP A 141 -23.15 2.36 17.29
C TRP A 141 -23.78 2.18 18.67
N ASP A 142 -23.06 1.55 19.61
CA ASP A 142 -23.58 1.27 20.95
C ASP A 142 -23.54 2.50 21.89
N CYS A 143 -23.15 3.66 21.37
CA CYS A 143 -23.09 4.89 22.14
C CYS A 143 -24.49 5.47 22.44
N PRO A 144 -24.68 6.05 23.65
CA PRO A 144 -25.97 6.55 24.11
C PRO A 144 -26.55 7.69 23.25
N THR A 145 -25.71 8.37 22.46
CA THR A 145 -26.13 9.41 21.51
C THR A 145 -26.81 8.85 20.26
N ILE A 146 -26.47 7.63 19.82
CA ILE A 146 -26.95 7.05 18.54
C ILE A 146 -28.12 6.09 18.75
N ARG A 147 -28.16 5.41 19.91
CA ARG A 147 -29.26 4.52 20.30
C ARG A 147 -30.67 5.12 20.13
N PRO A 148 -30.96 6.37 20.53
CA PRO A 148 -32.31 6.92 20.40
C PRO A 148 -32.72 7.23 18.95
N LEU A 149 -31.78 7.57 18.06
CA LEU A 149 -32.10 7.90 16.66
C LEU A 149 -32.37 6.67 15.79
N CYS A 150 -31.81 5.51 16.17
CA CYS A 150 -32.09 4.23 15.51
C CYS A 150 -33.24 3.46 16.19
N ASP A 151 -34.10 4.11 16.97
CA ASP A 151 -35.26 3.51 17.67
C ASP A 151 -34.99 2.09 18.24
N PHE A 152 -33.87 1.92 18.95
CA PHE A 152 -33.48 0.63 19.53
C PHE A 152 -34.44 0.26 20.67
N ARG A 153 -35.55 -0.40 20.34
CA ARG A 153 -36.56 -0.82 21.34
C ARG A 153 -36.21 -2.09 22.13
N SER A 154 -35.13 -2.80 21.81
CA SER A 154 -34.70 -3.97 22.60
C SER A 154 -33.29 -4.45 22.25
N ASP A 155 -32.65 -5.08 23.24
CA ASP A 155 -31.28 -5.63 23.29
C ASP A 155 -30.67 -6.10 21.95
N ARG A 156 -29.39 -5.72 21.79
CA ARG A 156 -28.32 -6.34 20.99
C ARG A 156 -28.74 -6.96 19.64
N TYR A 157 -28.38 -6.26 18.56
CA TYR A 157 -28.30 -6.74 17.16
C TYR A 157 -29.58 -6.83 16.33
N GLN A 158 -30.67 -6.14 16.70
CA GLN A 158 -31.71 -5.84 15.71
C GLN A 158 -31.46 -4.44 15.12
N LEU A 159 -31.14 -4.37 13.82
CA LEU A 159 -31.11 -3.11 13.04
C LEU A 159 -32.53 -2.56 12.94
N GLY A 160 -33.11 -2.15 14.06
CA GLY A 160 -34.40 -1.45 14.10
C GLY A 160 -34.27 -0.17 13.29
N GLY A 161 -34.67 -0.19 12.02
CA GLY A 161 -34.79 0.99 11.16
C GLY A 161 -33.51 1.58 10.53
N CYS A 162 -32.30 1.37 11.06
CA CYS A 162 -31.08 1.96 10.49
C CYS A 162 -30.48 1.11 9.34
N SER A 163 -30.12 1.75 8.22
CA SER A 163 -29.58 1.09 7.02
C SER A 163 -28.22 1.66 6.60
N VAL A 164 -27.32 0.78 6.15
CA VAL A 164 -26.00 1.16 5.63
C VAL A 164 -26.15 1.89 4.29
N HIS A 165 -25.39 2.96 4.07
CA HIS A 165 -25.43 3.78 2.86
C HIS A 165 -24.10 3.77 2.08
N TRP A 166 -24.07 4.50 0.96
CA TRP A 166 -22.96 4.54 0.00
C TRP A 166 -21.60 4.84 0.63
N GLY A 167 -21.52 5.75 1.60
CA GLY A 167 -20.26 6.10 2.26
C GLY A 167 -19.54 4.90 2.89
N PHE A 168 -20.29 3.98 3.52
CA PHE A 168 -19.68 2.76 4.09
C PHE A 168 -19.26 1.76 3.00
N ILE A 169 -20.04 1.64 1.91
CA ILE A 169 -19.69 0.78 0.77
C ILE A 169 -18.38 1.28 0.13
N LEU A 170 -18.26 2.59 -0.07
CA LEU A 170 -17.04 3.22 -0.59
C LEU A 170 -15.83 3.01 0.35
N ALA A 171 -16.03 3.03 1.68
CA ALA A 171 -14.97 2.72 2.63
C ALA A 171 -14.46 1.27 2.51
N VAL A 172 -15.37 0.31 2.32
CA VAL A 172 -15.01 -1.11 2.09
C VAL A 172 -14.29 -1.28 0.75
N LEU A 173 -14.79 -0.65 -0.31
CA LEU A 173 -14.14 -0.68 -1.64
C LEU A 173 -12.73 -0.09 -1.57
N GLY A 174 -12.55 1.06 -0.92
CA GLY A 174 -11.24 1.67 -0.72
C GLY A 174 -10.28 0.77 0.05
N THR A 175 -10.77 0.05 1.07
CA THR A 175 -9.95 -0.93 1.82
C THR A 175 -9.48 -2.07 0.91
N LEU A 176 -10.35 -2.61 0.06
CA LEU A 176 -10.00 -3.68 -0.88
C LEU A 176 -8.98 -3.20 -1.92
N ASP A 177 -9.17 -2.00 -2.47
CA ASP A 177 -8.23 -1.38 -3.40
C ASP A 177 -6.85 -1.15 -2.76
N ALA A 178 -6.81 -0.69 -1.51
CA ALA A 178 -5.57 -0.50 -0.77
C ALA A 178 -4.79 -1.81 -0.58
N VAL A 179 -5.49 -2.93 -0.31
CA VAL A 179 -4.87 -4.26 -0.22
C VAL A 179 -4.27 -4.69 -1.57
N VAL A 180 -5.02 -4.52 -2.66
CA VAL A 180 -4.53 -4.83 -4.02
C VAL A 180 -3.28 -3.99 -4.36
N LEU A 181 -3.31 -2.70 -4.05
CA LEU A 181 -2.18 -1.79 -4.25
C LEU A 181 -0.95 -2.19 -3.41
N SER A 182 -1.14 -2.66 -2.18
CA SER A 182 -0.04 -3.18 -1.35
C SER A 182 0.62 -4.39 -2.01
N VAL A 183 -0.17 -5.36 -2.47
CA VAL A 183 0.35 -6.54 -3.18
C VAL A 183 1.12 -6.13 -4.42
N LEU A 184 0.55 -5.24 -5.24
CA LEU A 184 1.23 -4.71 -6.43
C LEU A 184 2.56 -4.02 -6.06
N GLY A 185 2.58 -3.21 -5.00
CA GLY A 185 3.80 -2.58 -4.48
C GLY A 185 4.88 -3.58 -4.08
N PHE A 186 4.51 -4.67 -3.38
CA PHE A 186 5.46 -5.74 -3.06
C PHE A 186 5.97 -6.46 -4.30
N THR A 187 5.10 -6.75 -5.28
CA THR A 187 5.54 -7.40 -6.53
C THR A 187 6.52 -6.51 -7.31
N LEU A 188 6.34 -5.19 -7.30
CA LEU A 188 7.26 -4.22 -7.89
C LEU A 188 8.61 -4.23 -7.17
N GLY A 189 8.61 -4.16 -5.84
CA GLY A 189 9.83 -4.20 -5.03
C GLY A 189 10.63 -5.48 -5.25
N ARG A 190 9.96 -6.65 -5.31
CA ARG A 190 10.62 -7.95 -5.59
C ARG A 190 11.24 -8.00 -6.98
N ARG A 191 10.59 -7.38 -7.98
CA ARG A 191 11.13 -7.32 -9.37
C ARG A 191 12.34 -6.40 -9.49
N GLN A 192 12.38 -5.32 -8.72
CA GLN A 192 13.53 -4.42 -8.70
C GLN A 192 14.73 -5.02 -7.96
N ASP A 193 14.48 -5.75 -6.88
CA ASP A 193 15.53 -6.53 -6.21
C ASP A 193 16.16 -7.57 -7.14
N ALA A 194 15.35 -8.23 -7.97
CA ALA A 194 15.83 -9.19 -8.96
C ALA A 194 16.65 -8.54 -10.09
N LEU A 195 16.44 -7.25 -10.38
CA LEU A 195 17.19 -6.51 -11.40
C LEU A 195 18.52 -5.93 -10.87
N HIS A 196 18.72 -5.88 -9.54
CA HIS A 196 19.92 -5.35 -8.89
C HIS A 196 20.83 -6.42 -8.22
N PRO A 197 21.17 -7.56 -8.85
CA PRO A 197 22.01 -8.58 -8.22
C PRO A 197 23.51 -8.21 -8.11
N SER A 198 23.94 -7.01 -8.51
CA SER A 198 25.36 -6.66 -8.70
C SER A 198 26.09 -5.99 -7.53
N ASP A 199 25.44 -5.63 -6.41
CA ASP A 199 26.12 -4.95 -5.28
C ASP A 199 26.59 -5.88 -4.14
N MET A 200 26.46 -7.20 -4.29
CA MET A 200 27.06 -8.19 -3.37
C MET A 200 28.09 -9.11 -4.07
N LYS A 201 29.14 -8.53 -4.64
CA LYS A 201 30.46 -9.17 -4.62
C LYS A 201 31.50 -8.16 -4.16
N PRO A 202 32.11 -8.31 -2.96
CA PRO A 202 33.33 -7.58 -2.68
C PRO A 202 34.38 -8.00 -3.70
N SER A 203 34.78 -7.05 -4.53
CA SER A 203 35.94 -7.12 -5.40
C SER A 203 37.19 -7.42 -4.59
N LYS A 204 37.60 -8.69 -4.48
CA LYS A 204 39.01 -9.03 -4.22
C LYS A 204 39.78 -8.88 -5.53
N LYS A 205 40.14 -7.64 -5.87
CA LYS A 205 41.12 -7.33 -6.93
C LYS A 205 42.55 -7.46 -6.37
N GLY A 206 43.30 -8.37 -6.97
CA GLY A 206 44.75 -8.34 -7.23
C GLY A 206 45.73 -7.80 -6.18
N LYS A 207 46.60 -8.67 -5.67
CA LYS A 207 47.97 -8.28 -5.27
C LYS A 207 48.91 -8.47 -6.46
N LYS A 208 49.46 -7.35 -6.94
CA LYS A 208 50.61 -7.27 -7.86
C LYS A 208 51.91 -7.67 -7.14
N GLY A 209 52.84 -8.29 -7.85
CA GLY A 209 54.23 -8.44 -7.42
C GLY A 209 55.10 -9.00 -8.55
N ASN A 210 55.76 -8.12 -9.28
CA ASN A 210 56.72 -8.42 -10.34
C ASN A 210 58.12 -8.44 -9.68
N VAL A 211 58.82 -9.58 -9.59
CA VAL A 211 60.26 -9.63 -9.25
C VAL A 211 60.92 -10.80 -9.99
N HIS A 212 62.02 -10.48 -10.64
CA HIS A 212 62.93 -11.28 -11.45
C HIS A 212 63.78 -12.30 -10.64
N LEU A 213 64.26 -13.32 -11.38
CA LEU A 213 65.53 -14.07 -11.26
C LEU A 213 65.71 -15.25 -10.25
N TRP A 214 66.08 -16.40 -10.85
CA TRP A 214 66.92 -17.53 -10.40
C TRP A 214 66.56 -18.35 -9.15
N SER A 215 66.24 -19.64 -9.35
CA SER A 215 67.08 -20.75 -8.87
C SER A 215 66.64 -22.08 -9.49
N GLU A 216 67.55 -22.66 -10.26
CA GLU A 216 67.67 -24.07 -10.61
C GLU A 216 67.59 -24.98 -9.37
N SER A 217 66.93 -26.15 -9.49
CA SER A 217 67.33 -27.45 -8.88
C SER A 217 66.33 -28.57 -9.24
N HIS A 218 66.64 -29.30 -10.31
CA HIS A 218 66.66 -30.78 -10.46
C HIS A 218 65.64 -31.58 -9.61
N SER A 219 64.76 -32.46 -10.13
CA SER A 219 64.96 -33.63 -11.02
C SER A 219 63.55 -34.22 -11.30
N LEU A 220 63.13 -34.75 -12.45
CA LEU A 220 63.62 -35.95 -13.12
C LEU A 220 62.92 -36.10 -14.50
N HIS A 221 63.73 -36.43 -15.51
CA HIS A 221 63.45 -37.30 -16.67
C HIS A 221 62.37 -36.90 -17.71
N SER A 222 62.84 -36.33 -18.82
CA SER A 222 62.39 -36.71 -20.17
C SER A 222 63.43 -37.72 -20.72
N PRO A 223 63.05 -38.71 -21.54
CA PRO A 223 63.17 -38.45 -22.96
C PRO A 223 62.09 -39.11 -23.85
N SER A 224 61.87 -38.44 -24.97
CA SER A 224 61.34 -38.96 -26.22
C SER A 224 62.05 -40.23 -26.74
N LEU A 225 61.30 -41.06 -27.49
CA LEU A 225 61.67 -41.85 -28.70
C LEU A 225 61.32 -43.37 -28.65
N TRP A 226 60.51 -43.78 -29.64
CA TRP A 226 60.40 -45.08 -30.35
C TRP A 226 60.27 -46.43 -29.61
N ASN A 227 59.15 -47.15 -29.87
CA ASN A 227 59.03 -48.60 -30.17
C ASN A 227 57.52 -48.95 -30.35
N ILE A 228 57.01 -49.29 -31.54
CA ILE A 228 56.94 -50.60 -32.22
C ILE A 228 56.12 -51.67 -31.47
N GLN A 229 55.20 -52.31 -32.24
CA GLN A 229 54.41 -53.55 -32.03
C GLN A 229 53.08 -53.44 -31.27
N SER A 230 51.95 -53.47 -32.00
CA SER A 230 51.30 -54.69 -32.54
C SER A 230 50.25 -54.33 -33.58
#